data_AF-A0A1F6QPB6-F1
#
_entry.id   AF-A0A1F6QPB6-F1
#
_cell.length_a   1.000
_cell.length_b   1.000
_cell.length_c   1.000
_cell.angle_alpha   90.00
_cell.angle_beta   90.00
_cell.angle_gamma   90.00
#
_symmetry.space_group_name_H-M   'P 1'
#
loop_
_entity.id
_entity.type
_entity.pdbx_description
1 polymer ?
#
loop_
_entity_poly.entity_id
_entity_poly.type
_entity_poly.pdbx_seq_one_letter_code
_entity_poly.pdbx_strand_id
1 'polypeptide(L)'
;MSMIILDSVENINLDTNNMPIANLQSILHAKVGLHTLAVTIRKEEIDVKNGGYGPAPVMMTMGFPKNTGLINSCFNWYSITLMSYLRLIKLIYLMYENTWSTADLQVEANKKIIKKECVKYVKSIAPEIYMWRNKVAAHFAATDPSNADNLGTLEQSLMGNIDYHKPYFTAASFLWTSNNEKSQLKSWALTKNFEDLSQRFWPEHKISKI
;
A
#
# COMPACT_ATOMS: atom_id res chain seq x y z
N MET A 1 18.06 23.84 -12.89
CA MET A 1 18.15 22.58 -12.13
C MET A 1 16.76 21.96 -12.13
N SER A 2 16.62 20.70 -12.53
CA SER A 2 15.31 20.02 -12.52
C SER A 2 15.16 19.29 -11.19
N MET A 3 14.39 19.89 -10.28
CA MET A 3 14.09 19.32 -8.97
C MET A 3 12.73 18.61 -9.03
N ILE A 4 12.66 17.39 -8.51
CA ILE A 4 11.41 16.64 -8.36
C ILE A 4 11.07 16.57 -6.88
N ILE A 5 9.87 17.03 -6.50
CA ILE A 5 9.36 16.85 -5.14
C ILE A 5 8.91 15.40 -4.99
N LEU A 6 9.54 14.65 -4.09
CA LEU A 6 9.20 13.26 -3.80
C LEU A 6 8.24 13.15 -2.63
N ASP A 7 8.32 14.06 -1.65
CA ASP A 7 7.41 14.19 -0.52
C ASP A 7 7.32 15.67 -0.10
N SER A 8 6.15 16.28 -0.27
CA SER A 8 5.95 17.71 0.05
C SER A 8 5.87 18.00 1.54
N VAL A 9 5.51 17.02 2.38
CA VAL A 9 5.33 17.22 3.83
C VAL A 9 6.68 17.18 4.56
N GLU A 10 7.54 16.23 4.19
CA GLU A 10 8.90 16.09 4.75
C GLU A 10 9.95 16.88 3.94
N ASN A 11 9.51 17.63 2.92
CA ASN A 11 10.35 18.41 2.01
C ASN A 11 11.50 17.58 1.37
N ILE A 12 11.18 16.35 0.95
CA ILE A 12 12.15 15.47 0.27
C ILE A 12 12.12 15.81 -1.22
N ASN A 13 13.22 16.37 -1.69
CA ASN A 13 13.41 16.76 -3.08
C ASN A 13 14.55 15.95 -3.71
N LEU A 14 14.41 15.61 -4.98
CA LEU A 14 15.43 14.94 -5.77
C LEU A 14 16.01 15.91 -6.81
N ASP A 15 17.31 16.12 -6.75
CA ASP A 15 18.06 16.75 -7.83
C ASP A 15 18.34 15.73 -8.93
N THR A 16 17.70 15.93 -10.09
CA THR A 16 17.88 15.04 -11.24
C THR A 16 19.25 15.17 -11.92
N ASN A 17 20.01 16.24 -11.63
CA ASN A 17 21.38 16.39 -12.13
C ASN A 17 22.42 15.66 -11.26
N ASN A 18 22.08 15.35 -10.01
CA ASN A 18 22.98 14.71 -9.05
C ASN A 18 22.25 13.58 -8.31
N MET A 19 21.84 12.57 -9.07
CA MET A 19 21.03 11.48 -8.53
C MET A 19 21.88 10.50 -7.70
N PRO A 20 21.49 10.19 -6.44
CA PRO A 20 22.20 9.21 -5.63
C PRO A 20 22.00 7.76 -6.12
N ILE A 21 20.96 7.52 -6.93
CA ILE A 21 20.62 6.21 -7.51
C ILE A 21 20.60 6.27 -9.03
N ALA A 22 21.09 5.22 -9.69
CA ALA A 22 21.07 5.12 -11.16
C ALA A 22 19.66 4.81 -11.72
N ASN A 23 18.79 4.19 -10.90
CA ASN A 23 17.53 3.61 -11.36
C ASN A 23 16.29 4.45 -11.01
N LEU A 24 16.29 5.73 -11.39
CA LEU A 24 15.17 6.64 -11.09
C LEU A 24 13.83 6.14 -11.66
N GLN A 25 13.84 5.45 -12.80
CA GLN A 25 12.63 4.89 -13.42
C GLN A 25 11.80 4.05 -12.44
N SER A 26 12.42 3.41 -11.44
CA SER A 26 11.72 2.60 -10.44
C SER A 26 10.71 3.41 -9.63
N ILE A 27 11.04 4.65 -9.23
CA ILE A 27 10.11 5.48 -8.46
C ILE A 27 8.96 5.99 -9.34
N LEU A 28 9.27 6.32 -10.59
CA LEU A 28 8.30 6.81 -11.57
C LEU A 28 7.31 5.69 -11.96
N HIS A 29 7.81 4.48 -12.22
CA HIS A 29 6.97 3.32 -12.50
C HIS A 29 6.09 2.95 -11.30
N ALA A 30 6.62 3.00 -10.07
CA ALA A 30 5.83 2.73 -8.87
C ALA A 30 4.71 3.77 -8.70
N LYS A 31 4.98 5.05 -8.96
CA LYS A 31 3.97 6.12 -8.96
C LYS A 31 2.86 5.87 -9.99
N VAL A 32 3.22 5.56 -11.24
CA VAL A 32 2.24 5.22 -12.29
C VAL A 32 1.43 3.97 -11.92
N GLY A 33 2.09 2.96 -11.35
CA GLY A 33 1.43 1.74 -10.88
C GLY A 33 0.38 2.01 -9.79
N LEU A 34 0.72 2.83 -8.79
CA LEU A 34 -0.22 3.22 -7.72
C LEU A 34 -1.45 3.94 -8.28
N HIS A 35 -1.24 4.90 -9.20
CA HIS A 35 -2.34 5.60 -9.85
C HIS A 35 -3.22 4.66 -10.68
N THR A 36 -2.61 3.76 -11.45
CA THR A 36 -3.33 2.77 -12.28
C THR A 36 -4.21 1.86 -11.42
N LEU A 37 -3.68 1.38 -10.30
CA LEU A 37 -4.42 0.53 -9.35
C LEU A 37 -5.58 1.30 -8.71
N ALA A 38 -5.36 2.56 -8.31
CA ALA A 38 -6.40 3.40 -7.74
C ALA A 38 -7.52 3.73 -8.74
N VAL A 39 -7.17 4.08 -9.98
CA VAL A 39 -8.16 4.31 -11.06
C VAL A 39 -8.95 3.04 -11.34
N THR A 40 -8.30 1.87 -11.33
CA THR A 40 -8.96 0.59 -11.58
C THR A 40 -10.02 0.30 -10.50
N ILE A 41 -9.66 0.40 -9.23
CA ILE A 41 -10.64 0.22 -8.14
C ILE A 41 -11.73 1.29 -8.16
N ARG A 42 -11.40 2.54 -8.46
CA ARG A 42 -12.40 3.62 -8.54
C ARG A 42 -13.47 3.35 -9.61
N LYS A 43 -13.11 2.70 -10.73
CA LYS A 43 -14.09 2.27 -11.73
C LYS A 43 -15.06 1.24 -11.15
N GLU A 44 -14.55 0.24 -10.45
CA GLU A 44 -15.39 -0.76 -9.77
C GLU A 44 -16.30 -0.12 -8.71
N GLU A 45 -15.80 0.85 -7.93
CA GLU A 45 -16.60 1.58 -6.92
C GLU A 45 -17.75 2.36 -7.58
N ILE A 46 -17.49 3.03 -8.70
CA ILE A 46 -18.50 3.76 -9.48
C ILE A 46 -19.52 2.79 -10.08
N ASP A 47 -19.09 1.66 -10.62
CA ASP A 47 -19.97 0.64 -11.19
C ASP A 47 -20.90 0.07 -10.11
N VAL A 48 -20.38 -0.18 -8.90
CA VAL A 48 -21.22 -0.57 -7.75
C VAL A 48 -22.21 0.51 -7.38
N LYS A 49 -21.77 1.76 -7.29
CA LYS A 49 -22.65 2.90 -6.96
C LYS A 49 -23.79 3.07 -7.97
N ASN A 50 -23.53 2.84 -9.26
CA ASN A 50 -24.50 3.02 -10.34
C ASN A 50 -25.50 1.86 -10.51
N GLY A 51 -25.58 0.95 -9.53
CA GLY A 51 -26.53 -0.16 -9.56
C GLY A 51 -26.03 -1.38 -10.34
N GLY A 52 -24.70 -1.47 -10.58
CA GLY A 52 -24.08 -2.69 -11.10
C GLY A 52 -24.22 -3.90 -10.18
N TYR A 53 -24.66 -3.70 -8.93
CA TYR A 53 -24.99 -4.76 -7.96
C TYR A 53 -26.34 -4.46 -7.30
N GLY A 54 -27.22 -5.45 -7.24
CA GLY A 54 -28.55 -5.32 -6.64
C GLY A 54 -28.52 -5.02 -5.13
N PRO A 55 -29.64 -4.58 -4.55
CA PRO A 55 -29.73 -4.18 -3.14
C PRO A 55 -29.76 -5.43 -2.24
N ALA A 56 -28.61 -6.04 -2.00
CA ALA A 56 -28.47 -7.07 -0.98
C ALA A 56 -27.42 -6.62 0.05
N PRO A 57 -27.73 -6.65 1.35
CA PRO A 57 -26.70 -6.52 2.38
C PRO A 57 -25.75 -7.69 2.20
N VAL A 58 -24.50 -7.39 1.86
CA VAL A 58 -23.42 -8.34 1.55
C VAL A 58 -23.04 -9.09 2.83
N MET A 59 -23.87 -10.05 3.23
CA MET A 59 -23.53 -11.08 4.18
C MET A 59 -24.12 -12.40 3.66
N MET A 60 -23.23 -13.20 3.07
CA MET A 60 -23.34 -14.66 2.91
C MET A 60 -24.17 -15.29 1.77
N THR A 61 -24.85 -14.57 0.88
CA THR A 61 -25.53 -15.24 -0.26
C THR A 61 -25.33 -14.54 -1.60
N MET A 62 -24.41 -15.11 -2.39
CA MET A 62 -24.44 -15.13 -3.87
C MET A 62 -24.35 -13.79 -4.61
N GLY A 63 -23.25 -13.07 -4.41
CA GLY A 63 -22.88 -11.96 -5.29
C GLY A 63 -21.51 -11.42 -4.95
N PHE A 64 -20.47 -12.24 -5.07
CA PHE A 64 -19.10 -11.70 -5.16
C PHE A 64 -19.10 -10.63 -6.26
N PRO A 65 -18.45 -9.46 -6.06
CA PRO A 65 -18.17 -8.57 -7.16
C PRO A 65 -17.72 -9.38 -8.37
N LYS A 66 -18.26 -9.11 -9.57
CA LYS A 66 -17.91 -9.84 -10.80
C LYS A 66 -16.39 -9.91 -10.98
N ASN A 67 -15.71 -8.89 -10.47
CA ASN A 67 -14.27 -8.69 -10.52
C ASN A 67 -13.57 -8.92 -9.17
N THR A 68 -14.07 -9.78 -8.28
CA THR A 68 -13.48 -10.02 -6.94
C THR A 68 -11.99 -10.41 -7.00
N GLY A 69 -11.61 -11.23 -7.97
CA GLY A 69 -10.20 -11.59 -8.19
C GLY A 69 -9.34 -10.40 -8.58
N LEU A 70 -9.85 -9.50 -9.43
CA LEU A 70 -9.19 -8.26 -9.79
C LEU A 70 -9.07 -7.33 -8.59
N ILE A 71 -10.15 -7.12 -7.84
CA ILE A 71 -10.18 -6.25 -6.66
C ILE A 71 -9.14 -6.72 -5.63
N ASN A 72 -9.15 -8.01 -5.26
CA ASN A 72 -8.17 -8.61 -4.36
C ASN A 72 -6.74 -8.42 -4.88
N SER A 73 -6.51 -8.69 -6.17
CA SER A 73 -5.19 -8.51 -6.80
C SER A 73 -4.74 -7.06 -6.73
N CYS A 74 -5.62 -6.09 -6.98
CA CYS A 74 -5.31 -4.67 -6.89
C CYS A 74 -4.93 -4.26 -5.47
N PHE A 75 -5.63 -4.73 -4.44
CA PHE A 75 -5.26 -4.47 -3.04
C PHE A 75 -3.88 -5.05 -2.69
N ASN A 76 -3.60 -6.26 -3.13
CA ASN A 76 -2.30 -6.91 -2.90
C ASN A 76 -1.17 -6.12 -3.60
N TRP A 77 -1.31 -5.86 -4.90
CA TRP A 77 -0.32 -5.11 -5.68
C TRP A 77 -0.16 -3.68 -5.19
N TYR A 78 -1.24 -3.02 -4.77
CA TYR A 78 -1.18 -1.65 -4.24
C TYR A 78 -0.37 -1.61 -2.96
N SER A 79 -0.64 -2.53 -2.02
CA SER A 79 0.10 -2.57 -0.76
C SER A 79 1.59 -2.81 -1.00
N ILE A 80 1.96 -3.75 -1.89
CA ILE A 80 3.37 -4.03 -2.24
C ILE A 80 4.01 -2.81 -2.90
N THR A 81 3.35 -2.22 -3.89
CA THR A 81 3.86 -1.08 -4.66
C THR A 81 4.04 0.14 -3.78
N LEU A 82 3.08 0.42 -2.87
CA LEU A 82 3.16 1.54 -1.95
C LEU A 82 4.33 1.38 -0.97
N MET A 83 4.51 0.18 -0.41
CA MET A 83 5.66 -0.08 0.48
C MET A 83 6.98 0.14 -0.27
N SER A 84 7.11 -0.33 -1.50
CA SER A 84 8.31 -0.13 -2.31
C SER A 84 8.54 1.36 -2.64
N TYR A 85 7.49 2.08 -3.05
CA TYR A 85 7.54 3.51 -3.36
C TYR A 85 8.03 4.32 -2.15
N LEU A 86 7.40 4.14 -0.99
CA LEU A 86 7.77 4.87 0.24
C LEU A 86 9.20 4.53 0.71
N ARG A 87 9.61 3.27 0.60
CA ARG A 87 11.00 2.87 0.93
C ARG A 87 12.01 3.50 -0.03
N LEU A 88 11.70 3.59 -1.32
CA LEU A 88 12.55 4.25 -2.31
C LEU A 88 12.70 5.75 -2.03
N ILE A 89 11.61 6.45 -1.68
CA ILE A 89 11.69 7.86 -1.26
C ILE A 89 12.67 8.01 -0.10
N LYS A 90 12.48 7.21 0.97
CA LYS A 90 13.34 7.34 2.15
C LYS A 90 14.78 6.94 1.87
N LEU A 91 15.01 5.94 1.02
CA LEU A 91 16.35 5.55 0.60
C LEU A 91 17.05 6.70 -0.15
N ILE A 92 16.39 7.31 -1.13
CA ILE A 92 16.94 8.45 -1.87
C ILE A 92 17.32 9.58 -0.92
N TYR A 93 16.43 9.92 0.01
CA TYR A 93 16.70 10.93 1.02
C TYR A 93 17.93 10.59 1.88
N LEU A 94 18.02 9.37 2.41
CA LEU A 94 19.16 8.95 3.21
C LEU A 94 20.47 9.00 2.43
N MET A 95 20.45 8.57 1.17
CA MET A 95 21.64 8.60 0.35
C MET A 95 22.09 10.03 0.06
N TYR A 96 21.14 10.93 -0.21
CA TYR A 96 21.44 12.35 -0.39
C TYR A 96 22.06 12.97 0.87
N GLU A 97 21.40 12.84 2.02
CA GLU A 97 21.85 13.43 3.29
C GLU A 97 23.23 12.91 3.75
N ASN A 98 23.55 11.65 3.45
CA ASN A 98 24.81 11.04 3.84
C ASN A 98 25.85 11.04 2.71
N THR A 99 25.56 11.68 1.57
CA THR A 99 26.42 11.71 0.37
C THR A 99 26.82 10.29 -0.09
N TRP A 100 25.90 9.33 0.02
CA TRP A 100 26.11 7.95 -0.38
C TRP A 100 25.91 7.75 -1.87
N SER A 101 26.75 6.89 -2.43
CA SER A 101 26.63 6.30 -3.74
C SER A 101 25.91 4.94 -3.69
N THR A 102 25.62 4.37 -4.85
CA THR A 102 25.06 2.99 -4.92
C THR A 102 26.01 1.93 -4.33
N ALA A 103 27.33 2.17 -4.35
CA ALA A 103 28.30 1.23 -3.74
C ALA A 103 28.13 1.16 -2.22
N ASP A 104 27.77 2.27 -1.58
CA ASP A 104 27.60 2.37 -0.12
C ASP A 104 26.41 1.54 0.41
N LEU A 105 25.51 1.09 -0.48
CA LEU A 105 24.42 0.17 -0.12
C LEU A 105 24.92 -1.21 0.31
N GLN A 106 26.15 -1.58 -0.06
CA GLN A 106 26.76 -2.85 0.34
C GLN A 106 27.37 -2.80 1.74
N VAL A 107 27.62 -1.60 2.28
CA VAL A 107 28.21 -1.40 3.61
C VAL A 107 27.22 -1.83 4.68
N GLU A 108 27.65 -2.75 5.56
CA GLU A 108 26.76 -3.38 6.54
C GLU A 108 26.16 -2.40 7.56
N ALA A 109 26.94 -1.39 7.96
CA ALA A 109 26.44 -0.31 8.82
C ALA A 109 25.28 0.46 8.16
N ASN A 110 25.42 0.77 6.87
CA ASN A 110 24.41 1.50 6.10
C ASN A 110 23.15 0.66 5.92
N LYS A 111 23.26 -0.66 5.65
CA LYS A 111 22.09 -1.55 5.52
C LYS A 111 21.20 -1.52 6.76
N LYS A 112 21.78 -1.52 7.96
CA LYS A 112 21.03 -1.44 9.24
C LYS A 112 20.28 -0.12 9.36
N ILE A 113 20.94 0.99 9.03
CA ILE A 113 20.33 2.34 9.03
C ILE A 113 19.19 2.41 8.01
N ILE A 114 19.44 2.00 6.76
CA ILE A 114 18.46 1.98 5.68
C ILE A 114 17.22 1.19 6.09
N LYS A 115 17.39 -0.05 6.57
CA LYS A 115 16.28 -0.90 6.98
C LYS A 115 15.45 -0.25 8.09
N LYS A 116 16.10 0.27 9.13
CA LYS A 116 15.44 0.91 10.27
C LYS A 116 14.65 2.14 9.84
N GLU A 117 15.30 3.07 9.15
CA GLU A 117 14.70 4.37 8.79
C GLU A 117 13.62 4.22 7.72
N CYS A 118 13.79 3.31 6.74
CA CYS A 118 12.74 3.03 5.76
C CYS A 118 11.50 2.39 6.41
N VAL A 119 11.68 1.46 7.36
CA VAL A 119 10.55 0.87 8.09
C VAL A 119 9.84 1.91 8.94
N LYS A 120 10.60 2.78 9.65
CA LYS A 120 10.04 3.87 10.45
C LYS A 120 9.20 4.81 9.59
N TYR A 121 9.74 5.24 8.45
CA TYR A 121 9.07 6.13 7.52
C TYR A 121 7.76 5.53 6.98
N VAL A 122 7.80 4.30 6.49
CA VAL A 122 6.61 3.60 5.99
C VAL A 122 5.53 3.47 7.06
N LYS A 123 5.89 3.05 8.28
CA LYS A 123 4.95 2.90 9.39
C LYS A 123 4.31 4.23 9.82
N SER A 124 5.01 5.36 9.63
CA SER A 124 4.45 6.67 9.94
C SER A 124 3.41 7.16 8.92
N ILE A 125 3.41 6.59 7.70
CA ILE A 125 2.57 7.04 6.59
C ILE A 125 1.38 6.12 6.37
N ALA A 126 1.60 4.80 6.40
CA ALA A 126 0.57 3.80 6.10
C ALA A 126 0.72 2.56 7.00
N PRO A 127 0.53 2.70 8.33
CA PRO A 127 0.76 1.61 9.29
C PRO A 127 -0.15 0.40 9.05
N GLU A 128 -1.41 0.61 8.71
CA GLU A 128 -2.39 -0.45 8.41
C GLU A 128 -2.03 -1.21 7.13
N ILE A 129 -1.59 -0.52 6.08
CA ILE A 129 -1.15 -1.15 4.82
C ILE A 129 0.18 -1.89 5.03
N TYR A 130 1.09 -1.35 5.85
CA TYR A 130 2.32 -2.03 6.21
C TYR A 130 2.05 -3.38 6.89
N MET A 131 1.10 -3.40 7.82
CA MET A 131 0.69 -4.64 8.48
C MET A 131 0.03 -5.59 7.48
N TRP A 132 -0.92 -5.12 6.68
CA TRP A 132 -1.58 -5.92 5.64
C TRP A 132 -0.58 -6.54 4.67
N ARG A 133 0.37 -5.75 4.15
CA ARG A 133 1.38 -6.23 3.20
C ARG A 133 2.17 -7.41 3.76
N ASN A 134 2.50 -7.38 5.04
CA ASN A 134 3.28 -8.43 5.72
C ASN A 134 2.43 -9.61 6.20
N LYS A 135 1.11 -9.56 6.08
CA LYS A 135 0.24 -10.64 6.54
C LYS A 135 -0.57 -11.27 5.42
N VAL A 136 -0.85 -10.54 4.35
CA VAL A 136 -1.77 -10.97 3.29
C VAL A 136 -1.14 -10.83 1.90
N ALA A 137 -0.56 -9.68 1.58
CA ALA A 137 -0.22 -9.39 0.19
C ALA A 137 1.12 -9.97 -0.28
N ALA A 138 2.20 -9.81 0.50
CA ALA A 138 3.52 -10.30 0.10
C ALA A 138 3.70 -11.79 0.40
N HIS A 139 3.05 -12.26 1.45
CA HIS A 139 2.88 -13.65 1.84
C HIS A 139 1.65 -13.72 2.74
N PHE A 140 1.06 -14.91 2.85
CA PHE A 140 0.02 -15.17 3.85
C PHE A 140 0.71 -15.45 5.19
N ALA A 141 0.23 -14.86 6.27
CA ALA A 141 0.78 -15.07 7.60
C ALA A 141 0.79 -16.57 7.99
N ALA A 142 -0.18 -17.34 7.50
CA ALA A 142 -0.22 -18.79 7.67
C ALA A 142 0.96 -19.54 7.00
N THR A 143 1.63 -18.94 6.01
CA THR A 143 2.79 -19.53 5.30
C THR A 143 4.15 -19.11 5.88
N ASP A 144 4.18 -18.03 6.67
CA ASP A 144 5.39 -17.53 7.36
C ASP A 144 4.96 -16.87 8.70
N PRO A 145 4.50 -17.67 9.69
CA PRO A 145 3.93 -17.15 10.91
C PRO A 145 5.00 -16.51 11.81
N SER A 146 4.66 -15.37 12.41
CA SER A 146 5.49 -14.69 13.41
C SER A 146 4.95 -14.92 14.83
N ASN A 147 5.81 -14.76 15.85
CA ASN A 147 5.41 -14.89 17.25
C ASN A 147 4.32 -13.91 17.71
N ALA A 148 4.05 -12.85 16.96
CA ALA A 148 3.00 -11.89 17.25
C ALA A 148 1.65 -12.26 16.62
N ASP A 149 1.62 -13.26 15.74
CA ASP A 149 0.40 -13.71 15.09
C ASP A 149 -0.43 -14.59 16.02
N ASN A 150 -1.72 -14.33 16.03
CA ASN A 150 -2.72 -15.17 16.66
C ASN A 150 -3.54 -15.90 15.59
N LEU A 151 -4.26 -16.94 15.98
CA LEU A 151 -5.04 -17.78 15.07
C LEU A 151 -6.02 -16.97 14.23
N GLY A 152 -6.69 -15.98 14.84
CA GLY A 152 -7.57 -15.06 14.13
C GLY A 152 -6.87 -14.33 12.97
N THR A 153 -5.62 -13.89 13.16
CA THR A 153 -4.83 -13.23 12.12
C THR A 153 -4.37 -14.23 11.05
N LEU A 154 -3.93 -15.42 11.45
CA LEU A 154 -3.48 -16.46 10.54
C LEU A 154 -4.60 -16.90 9.59
N GLU A 155 -5.80 -17.14 10.11
CA GLU A 155 -6.94 -17.51 9.28
C GLU A 155 -7.42 -16.35 8.41
N GLN A 156 -7.53 -15.14 8.97
CA GLN A 156 -7.96 -13.98 8.17
C GLN A 156 -7.00 -13.70 7.01
N SER A 157 -5.72 -14.05 7.15
CA SER A 157 -4.74 -13.88 6.06
C SER A 157 -5.06 -14.66 4.79
N LEU A 158 -5.83 -15.75 4.90
CA LEU A 158 -6.13 -16.66 3.78
C LEU A 158 -7.43 -16.31 3.05
N MET A 159 -8.26 -15.42 3.60
CA MET A 159 -9.66 -15.28 3.19
C MET A 159 -9.92 -14.26 2.07
N GLY A 160 -8.94 -13.41 1.70
CA GLY A 160 -9.14 -12.42 0.61
C GLY A 160 -10.30 -11.45 0.87
N ASN A 161 -10.37 -10.91 2.10
CA ASN A 161 -11.51 -10.16 2.62
C ASN A 161 -11.51 -8.70 2.17
N ILE A 162 -11.97 -8.45 0.94
CA ILE A 162 -12.29 -7.10 0.46
C ILE A 162 -13.81 -6.96 0.30
N ASP A 163 -14.40 -6.09 1.11
CA ASP A 163 -15.83 -5.77 1.05
C ASP A 163 -16.07 -4.35 0.57
N TYR A 164 -17.24 -4.09 0.01
CA TYR A 164 -17.67 -2.74 -0.34
C TYR A 164 -18.42 -2.08 0.82
N HIS A 165 -17.82 -1.05 1.42
CA HIS A 165 -18.44 -0.17 2.40
C HIS A 165 -18.53 1.23 1.80
N LYS A 166 -19.72 1.58 1.31
CA LYS A 166 -19.96 2.82 0.55
C LYS A 166 -19.24 4.02 1.21
N PRO A 167 -18.39 4.76 0.47
CA PRO A 167 -18.21 4.68 -0.98
C PRO A 167 -17.03 3.79 -1.43
N TYR A 168 -16.35 3.06 -0.55
CA TYR A 168 -15.07 2.42 -0.89
C TYR A 168 -15.10 0.89 -0.82
N PHE A 169 -14.26 0.25 -1.62
CA PHE A 169 -13.80 -1.09 -1.25
C PHE A 169 -12.81 -1.00 -0.09
N THR A 170 -12.90 -1.97 0.81
CA THR A 170 -12.19 -1.98 2.10
C THR A 170 -11.68 -3.37 2.41
N ALA A 171 -10.40 -3.44 2.76
CA ALA A 171 -9.78 -4.63 3.32
C ALA A 171 -10.05 -4.73 4.82
N ALA A 172 -10.01 -5.95 5.36
CA ALA A 172 -10.11 -6.23 6.81
C ALA A 172 -11.28 -5.49 7.49
N SER A 173 -12.41 -5.41 6.80
CA SER A 173 -13.65 -4.72 7.17
C SER A 173 -14.37 -5.35 8.35
N PHE A 174 -14.21 -6.66 8.59
CA PHE A 174 -14.83 -7.38 9.70
C PHE A 174 -13.80 -7.95 10.67
N LEU A 175 -14.21 -8.07 11.94
CA LEU A 175 -13.43 -8.71 12.98
C LEU A 175 -13.57 -10.24 12.86
N TRP A 176 -12.52 -10.90 12.40
CA TRP A 176 -12.46 -12.37 12.43
C TRP A 176 -12.08 -12.87 13.83
N THR A 177 -12.77 -13.89 14.32
CA THR A 177 -12.45 -14.54 15.60
C THR A 177 -12.34 -16.04 15.37
N SER A 178 -11.22 -16.64 15.75
CA SER A 178 -11.02 -18.09 15.73
C SER A 178 -10.39 -18.53 17.04
N ASN A 179 -10.94 -19.58 17.65
CA ASN A 179 -10.55 -20.08 18.97
C ASN A 179 -10.43 -18.96 20.04
N ASN A 180 -11.42 -18.05 20.09
CA ASN A 180 -11.44 -16.86 20.96
C ASN A 180 -10.33 -15.81 20.69
N GLU A 181 -9.48 -16.03 19.68
CA GLU A 181 -8.46 -15.06 19.26
C GLU A 181 -9.00 -14.19 18.12
N LYS A 182 -8.96 -12.88 18.34
CA LYS A 182 -9.41 -11.87 17.38
C LYS A 182 -8.30 -11.48 16.43
N SER A 183 -8.61 -11.33 15.14
CA SER A 183 -7.63 -10.82 14.18
C SER A 183 -7.15 -9.41 14.54
N GLN A 184 -5.88 -9.14 14.27
CA GLN A 184 -5.24 -7.86 14.50
C GLN A 184 -5.20 -6.95 13.26
N LEU A 185 -5.70 -7.42 12.09
CA LEU A 185 -5.67 -6.62 10.87
C LEU A 185 -6.62 -5.41 10.99
N LYS A 186 -6.10 -4.22 10.68
CA LYS A 186 -6.86 -2.98 10.65
C LYS A 186 -7.45 -2.76 9.27
N SER A 187 -8.68 -2.27 9.24
CA SER A 187 -9.35 -1.95 7.98
C SER A 187 -8.70 -0.76 7.26
N TRP A 188 -8.71 -0.81 5.93
CA TRP A 188 -8.24 0.27 5.07
C TRP A 188 -8.90 0.19 3.68
N ALA A 189 -8.98 1.33 2.99
CA ALA A 189 -9.51 1.44 1.64
C ALA A 189 -8.42 1.93 0.68
N LEU A 190 -8.30 1.29 -0.48
CA LEU A 190 -7.25 1.59 -1.46
C LEU A 190 -7.41 3.00 -2.03
N THR A 191 -8.58 3.34 -2.56
CA THR A 191 -8.79 4.63 -3.24
C THR A 191 -8.80 5.78 -2.25
N LYS A 192 -9.39 5.59 -1.05
CA LYS A 192 -9.28 6.56 0.04
C LYS A 192 -7.82 6.81 0.44
N ASN A 193 -7.03 5.75 0.64
CA ASN A 193 -5.62 5.91 0.97
C ASN A 193 -4.85 6.63 -0.16
N PHE A 194 -5.13 6.31 -1.43
CA PHE A 194 -4.55 7.01 -2.56
C PHE A 194 -4.91 8.50 -2.55
N GLU A 195 -6.17 8.85 -2.29
CA GLU A 195 -6.62 10.24 -2.18
C GLU A 195 -5.92 10.99 -1.06
N ASP A 196 -5.87 10.39 0.14
CA ASP A 196 -5.20 10.95 1.32
C ASP A 196 -3.70 11.22 1.05
N LEU A 197 -3.04 10.31 0.34
CA LEU A 197 -1.61 10.40 0.02
C LEU A 197 -1.30 11.25 -1.22
N SER A 198 -2.28 11.44 -2.13
CA SER A 198 -2.07 12.14 -3.40
C SER A 198 -1.56 13.56 -3.21
N GLN A 199 -2.08 14.32 -2.25
CA GLN A 199 -1.63 15.70 -2.01
C GLN A 199 -0.18 15.78 -1.52
N ARG A 200 0.28 14.74 -0.82
CA ARG A 200 1.65 14.68 -0.28
C ARG A 200 2.67 14.30 -1.36
N PHE A 201 2.33 13.35 -2.24
CA PHE A 201 3.30 12.72 -3.14
C PHE A 201 3.04 12.97 -4.63
N TRP A 202 1.78 13.14 -5.04
CA TRP A 202 1.35 13.16 -6.44
C TRP A 202 0.22 14.17 -6.68
N PRO A 203 0.41 15.48 -6.41
CA PRO A 203 -0.65 16.47 -6.49
C PRO A 203 -1.28 16.59 -7.89
N GLU A 204 -0.55 16.17 -8.94
CA GLU A 204 -1.03 16.12 -10.32
C GLU A 204 -1.88 14.87 -10.63
N HIS A 205 -1.81 13.81 -9.83
CA HIS A 205 -2.63 12.62 -10.02
C HIS A 205 -3.97 12.76 -9.31
N LYS A 206 -5.04 12.68 -10.09
CA LYS A 206 -6.42 12.66 -9.60
C LYS A 206 -7.12 11.39 -10.05
N ILE A 207 -8.03 10.89 -9.23
CA ILE A 207 -8.98 9.84 -9.59
C ILE A 207 -10.39 10.44 -9.65
N SER A 208 -11.26 9.85 -10.47
CA SER A 208 -12.64 10.32 -10.64
C SER A 208 -13.38 10.36 -9.30
N LYS A 209 -14.20 11.38 -9.04
CA LYS A 209 -15.03 11.42 -7.83
C LYS A 209 -16.14 10.36 -7.88
N ILE A 210 -16.53 9.86 -6.70
CA ILE A 210 -17.62 8.87 -6.55
C ILE A 210 -18.97 9.57 -6.54
#